data_AF-A0A329RGP4-F1
#
_entry.id   AF-A0A329RGP4-F1
#
_cell.length_a   1.000
_cell.length_b   1.000
_cell.length_c   1.000
_cell.angle_alpha   90.00
_cell.angle_beta   90.00
_cell.angle_gamma   90.00
#
_symmetry.space_group_name_H-M   'P 1'
#
loop_
_entity.id
_entity.type
_entity.pdbx_description
1 polymer ?
#
loop_
_entity_poly.entity_id
_entity_poly.type
_entity_poly.pdbx_seq_one_letter_code
_entity_poly.pdbx_strand_id
1 'polypeptide(L)'
;MEITKTYSFIKASSHKAFAPFMEAASKARQEGDADKFKAMIAKMMKLVGNSGFGRAGMDMSKHKEVKFESDQKAIESKIEHFTFHGLEELNDACEITMKKRRLKSKNPIHLSIAI
;
A
#
# COMPACT_ATOMS: atom_id res chain seq x y z
N MET A 1 4.38 -19.40 -14.78
CA MET A 1 3.08 -18.73 -14.64
C MET A 1 2.53 -18.55 -16.04
N GLU A 2 1.61 -19.40 -16.47
CA GLU A 2 0.95 -19.27 -17.77
C GLU A 2 -0.29 -18.40 -17.64
N ILE A 3 -0.41 -17.39 -18.51
CA ILE A 3 -1.63 -16.57 -18.59
C ILE A 3 -2.65 -17.37 -19.39
N THR A 4 -3.76 -17.76 -18.75
CA THR A 4 -4.76 -18.65 -19.37
C THR A 4 -5.88 -17.94 -20.12
N LYS A 5 -6.19 -16.68 -19.77
CA LYS A 5 -7.21 -15.85 -20.43
C LYS A 5 -6.88 -14.36 -20.34
N THR A 6 -7.12 -13.63 -21.42
CA THR A 6 -7.04 -12.16 -21.48
C THR A 6 -8.36 -11.62 -22.02
N TYR A 7 -9.01 -10.71 -21.29
CA TYR A 7 -10.40 -10.33 -21.54
C TYR A 7 -10.57 -9.05 -22.38
N SER A 8 -9.59 -8.15 -22.34
CA SER A 8 -9.60 -6.93 -23.14
C SER A 8 -8.23 -6.27 -23.16
N PHE A 9 -7.95 -5.53 -24.24
CA PHE A 9 -6.77 -4.69 -24.36
C PHE A 9 -7.24 -3.25 -24.62
N ILE A 10 -6.76 -2.32 -23.81
CA ILE A 10 -6.92 -0.89 -24.06
C ILE A 10 -5.58 -0.39 -24.55
N LYS A 11 -5.52 0.13 -25.79
CA LYS A 11 -4.33 0.78 -26.30
C LYS A 11 -4.03 1.99 -25.42
N ALA A 12 -2.89 1.99 -24.74
CA ALA A 12 -2.44 3.13 -23.97
C ALA A 12 -2.26 4.33 -24.89
N SER A 13 -3.03 5.40 -24.67
CA SER A 13 -2.75 6.70 -25.27
C SER A 13 -1.68 7.40 -24.43
N SER A 14 -0.73 8.09 -25.07
CA SER A 14 0.30 8.84 -24.34
C SER A 14 -0.32 10.10 -23.75
N HIS A 15 -0.99 9.97 -22.61
CA HIS A 15 -1.52 11.09 -21.86
C HIS A 15 -0.79 11.20 -20.52
N LYS A 16 -0.32 12.40 -20.17
CA LYS A 16 0.30 12.67 -18.87
C LYS A 16 -0.78 12.93 -17.82
N ALA A 17 -1.55 11.88 -17.46
CA ALA A 17 -2.68 12.00 -16.53
C ALA A 17 -2.32 12.61 -15.17
N PHE A 18 -1.07 12.43 -14.73
CA PHE A 18 -0.56 12.99 -13.47
C PHE A 18 0.19 14.32 -13.61
N ALA A 19 0.28 14.92 -14.81
CA ALA A 19 1.00 16.19 -15.00
C ALA A 19 0.49 17.31 -14.08
N PRO A 20 -0.84 17.55 -13.95
CA PRO A 20 -1.32 18.61 -13.07
C PRO A 20 -0.91 18.40 -11.60
N PHE A 21 -0.91 17.15 -11.15
CA PHE A 21 -0.49 16.78 -9.80
C PHE A 21 1.01 17.01 -9.58
N MET A 22 1.84 16.56 -10.52
CA MET A 22 3.30 16.72 -10.44
C MET A 22 3.72 18.19 -10.54
N GLU A 23 3.05 18.97 -11.37
CA GLU A 23 3.27 20.42 -11.49
C GLU A 23 2.89 21.14 -10.20
N ALA A 24 1.75 20.81 -9.58
CA ALA A 24 1.34 21.40 -8.31
C ALA A 24 2.34 21.11 -7.18
N ALA A 25 2.82 19.87 -7.06
CA ALA A 25 3.84 19.50 -6.07
C ALA A 25 5.18 20.23 -6.32
N SER A 26 5.58 20.35 -7.58
CA SER A 26 6.83 21.03 -7.98
C SER A 26 6.76 22.53 -7.75
N LYS A 27 5.64 23.17 -8.07
CA LYS A 27 5.43 24.60 -7.86
C LYS A 27 5.42 24.95 -6.36
N ALA A 28 4.71 24.16 -5.55
CA ALA A 28 4.70 24.34 -4.11
C ALA A 28 6.11 24.21 -3.48
N ARG A 29 6.95 23.32 -4.04
CA ARG A 29 8.37 23.21 -3.66
C ARG A 29 9.15 24.47 -3.99
N GLN A 30 9.08 24.94 -5.24
CA GLN A 30 9.78 26.16 -5.67
C GLN A 30 9.37 27.38 -4.83
N GLU A 31 8.07 27.51 -4.53
CA GLU A 31 7.57 28.59 -3.69
C GLU A 31 8.07 28.50 -2.24
N GLY A 32 8.16 27.31 -1.66
CA GLY A 32 8.70 27.14 -0.29
C GLY A 32 10.22 27.23 -0.19
N ASP A 33 10.94 27.01 -1.29
CA ASP A 33 12.38 27.24 -1.35
C ASP A 33 12.67 28.76 -1.48
N ALA A 34 11.78 29.53 -2.11
CA ALA A 34 11.85 30.99 -2.21
C ALA A 34 11.34 31.72 -0.95
N ASP A 35 10.32 31.19 -0.27
CA ASP A 35 9.68 31.80 0.91
C ASP A 35 9.65 30.83 2.11
N LYS A 36 10.35 31.20 3.17
CA LYS A 36 10.42 30.44 4.43
C LYS A 36 9.06 30.26 5.11
N PHE A 37 8.11 31.19 4.94
CA PHE A 37 6.75 31.05 5.48
C PHE A 37 5.95 29.96 4.77
N LYS A 38 6.30 29.64 3.51
CA LYS A 38 5.70 28.55 2.72
C LYS A 38 6.42 27.21 2.87
N ALA A 39 7.50 27.14 3.64
CA ALA A 39 8.30 25.93 3.83
C ALA A 39 7.46 24.74 4.37
N MET A 40 6.46 25.02 5.22
CA MET A 40 5.54 24.00 5.73
C MET A 40 4.67 23.41 4.62
N ILE A 41 4.10 24.25 3.76
CA ILE A 41 3.29 23.83 2.61
C ILE A 41 4.13 23.01 1.63
N ALA A 42 5.36 23.45 1.34
CA ALA A 42 6.29 22.72 0.48
C ALA A 42 6.65 21.33 1.04
N LYS A 43 6.83 21.20 2.35
CA LYS A 43 7.04 19.90 3.02
C LYS A 43 5.81 19.01 2.92
N MET A 44 4.61 19.55 3.13
CA MET A 44 3.36 18.81 2.99
C MET A 44 3.16 18.30 1.55
N MET A 45 3.38 19.15 0.55
CA MET A 45 3.21 18.75 -0.86
C MET A 45 4.23 17.70 -1.30
N LYS A 46 5.47 17.77 -0.79
CA LYS A 46 6.45 16.69 -0.97
C LYS A 46 5.95 15.37 -0.38
N LEU A 47 5.41 15.40 0.84
CA LEU A 47 4.86 14.21 1.48
C LEU A 47 3.69 13.63 0.68
N VAL A 48 2.77 14.47 0.19
CA VAL A 48 1.63 14.06 -0.64
C VAL A 48 2.12 13.40 -1.94
N GLY A 49 3.08 14.01 -2.63
CA GLY A 49 3.70 13.44 -3.85
C GLY A 49 4.27 12.04 -3.63
N ASN A 50 5.12 11.90 -2.61
CA ASN A 50 5.75 10.62 -2.27
C ASN A 50 4.72 9.57 -1.84
N SER A 51 3.73 9.97 -1.05
CA SER A 51 2.68 9.06 -0.56
C SER A 51 1.78 8.57 -1.68
N GLY A 52 1.44 9.45 -2.64
CA GLY A 52 0.66 9.09 -3.83
C GLY A 52 1.36 8.01 -4.65
N PHE A 53 2.65 8.18 -4.91
CA PHE A 53 3.45 7.17 -5.62
C PHE A 53 3.58 5.87 -4.83
N GLY A 54 3.95 5.94 -3.55
CA GLY A 54 4.08 4.76 -2.69
C GLY A 54 2.76 3.99 -2.57
N ARG A 55 1.62 4.69 -2.56
CA ARG A 55 0.30 4.07 -2.56
C ARG A 55 -0.06 3.42 -3.89
N ALA A 56 0.34 4.01 -5.01
CA ALA A 56 0.05 3.48 -6.35
C ALA A 56 0.82 2.19 -6.65
N GLY A 57 2.03 2.03 -6.08
CA GLY A 57 2.88 0.85 -6.25
C GLY A 57 2.85 -0.18 -5.10
N MET A 58 2.04 0.05 -4.07
CA MET A 58 2.03 -0.76 -2.83
C MET A 58 1.72 -2.25 -3.04
N ASP A 59 2.68 -3.12 -2.76
CA ASP A 59 2.48 -4.57 -2.83
C ASP A 59 1.60 -5.08 -1.68
N MET A 60 0.29 -5.15 -1.94
CA MET A 60 -0.71 -5.64 -0.98
C MET A 60 -0.54 -7.13 -0.64
N SER A 61 0.21 -7.91 -1.42
CA SER A 61 0.41 -9.35 -1.16
C SER A 61 1.23 -9.61 0.10
N LYS A 62 2.10 -8.66 0.46
CA LYS A 62 2.91 -8.72 1.69
C LYS A 62 2.13 -8.35 2.95
N HIS A 63 0.92 -7.79 2.80
CA HIS A 63 0.11 -7.37 3.94
C HIS A 63 -0.49 -8.60 4.64
N LYS A 64 -0.31 -8.65 5.95
CA LYS A 64 -0.82 -9.72 6.82
C LYS A 64 -2.05 -9.24 7.60
N GLU A 65 -2.80 -10.18 8.14
CA GLU A 65 -3.86 -9.93 9.12
C GLU A 65 -3.37 -10.39 10.48
N VAL A 66 -3.52 -9.52 11.47
CA VAL A 66 -3.17 -9.81 12.86
C VAL A 66 -4.45 -10.04 13.62
N LYS A 67 -4.52 -11.10 14.41
CA LYS A 67 -5.65 -11.43 15.27
C LYS A 67 -5.14 -11.75 16.66
N PHE A 68 -5.78 -11.20 17.68
CA PHE A 68 -5.51 -11.52 19.06
C PHE A 68 -6.48 -12.61 19.52
N GLU A 69 -5.98 -13.60 20.25
CA GLU A 69 -6.78 -14.71 20.78
C GLU A 69 -6.24 -15.16 22.13
N SER A 70 -7.12 -15.47 23.07
CA SER A 70 -6.74 -15.98 24.39
C SER A 70 -7.25 -17.41 24.65
N ASP A 71 -8.20 -17.90 23.84
CA ASP A 71 -8.67 -19.28 23.95
C ASP A 71 -7.71 -20.25 23.25
N GLN A 72 -7.23 -21.23 24.01
CA GLN A 72 -6.26 -22.22 23.56
C GLN A 72 -6.75 -23.02 22.33
N LYS A 73 -8.04 -23.40 22.31
CA LYS A 73 -8.60 -24.13 21.15
C LYS A 73 -8.63 -23.28 19.88
N ALA A 74 -8.94 -22.00 20.03
CA ALA A 74 -8.96 -21.05 18.92
C ALA A 74 -7.54 -20.74 18.42
N ILE A 75 -6.55 -20.72 19.31
CA ILE A 75 -5.13 -20.59 18.97
C ILE A 75 -4.65 -21.79 18.15
N GLU A 76 -4.85 -23.01 18.64
CA GLU A 76 -4.46 -24.26 17.95
C GLU A 76 -5.08 -24.33 16.54
N SER A 77 -6.39 -24.07 16.44
CA SER A 77 -7.09 -24.05 15.14
C SER A 77 -6.52 -23.02 14.15
N LYS A 78 -6.06 -21.86 14.63
CA LYS A 78 -5.47 -20.82 13.79
C LYS A 78 -4.02 -21.13 13.38
N ILE A 79 -3.26 -21.85 14.21
CA ILE A 79 -1.91 -22.33 13.88
C ILE A 79 -1.96 -23.39 12.78
N GLU A 80 -2.91 -24.32 12.85
CA GLU A 80 -3.09 -25.38 11.85
C GLU A 80 -3.60 -24.85 10.50
N HIS A 81 -4.19 -23.66 10.49
CA HIS A 81 -4.74 -23.08 9.27
C HIS A 81 -3.63 -22.75 8.26
N PHE A 82 -3.79 -23.15 6.99
CA PHE A 82 -2.77 -22.99 5.93
C PHE A 82 -2.31 -21.55 5.64
N THR A 83 -3.03 -20.53 6.12
CA THR A 83 -2.63 -19.13 6.02
C THR A 83 -1.87 -18.63 7.25
N PHE A 84 -1.59 -19.47 8.23
CA PHE A 84 -0.77 -19.11 9.38
C PHE A 84 0.61 -18.62 8.92
N HIS A 85 1.15 -17.62 9.63
CA HIS A 85 2.47 -17.07 9.32
C HIS A 85 3.37 -16.96 10.54
N GLY A 86 2.82 -16.60 11.70
CA GLY A 86 3.58 -16.48 12.94
C GLY A 86 2.66 -16.27 14.12
N LEU A 87 3.18 -16.56 15.30
CA LEU A 87 2.53 -16.36 16.58
C LEU A 87 3.52 -15.69 17.52
N GLU A 88 3.04 -14.71 18.28
CA GLU A 88 3.79 -14.03 19.33
C GLU A 88 2.97 -14.13 20.62
N GLU A 89 3.58 -14.73 21.64
CA GLU A 89 2.94 -14.88 22.96
C GLU A 89 3.00 -13.53 23.69
N LEU A 90 1.83 -13.05 24.11
CA LEU A 90 1.68 -11.97 25.07
C LEU A 90 1.28 -12.59 26.41
N ASN A 91 1.35 -11.80 27.49
CA ASN A 91 1.10 -12.30 28.85
C ASN A 91 -0.21 -13.11 28.98
N ASP A 92 -1.34 -12.56 28.52
CA ASP A 92 -2.67 -13.17 28.69
C ASP A 92 -3.33 -13.60 27.36
N ALA A 93 -2.64 -13.44 26.24
CA ALA A 93 -3.18 -13.68 24.89
C ALA A 93 -2.05 -13.96 23.89
N CYS A 94 -2.40 -14.48 22.72
CA CYS A 94 -1.47 -14.66 21.60
C CYS A 94 -1.83 -13.70 20.46
N GLU A 95 -0.81 -13.05 19.91
CA GLU A 95 -0.91 -12.35 18.63
C GLU A 95 -0.62 -13.34 17.50
N ILE A 96 -1.62 -13.58 16.65
CA ILE A 96 -1.53 -14.51 15.53
C ILE A 96 -1.50 -13.72 14.24
N THR A 97 -0.40 -13.86 13.51
CA THR A 97 -0.22 -13.28 12.18
C THR A 97 -0.60 -14.30 11.11
N MET A 98 -1.50 -13.89 10.22
CA MET A 98 -2.01 -14.70 9.11
C MET A 98 -1.79 -14.00 7.76
N LYS A 99 -1.54 -14.77 6.70
CA LYS A 99 -1.59 -14.31 5.31
C LYS A 99 -3.02 -14.06 4.88
N LYS A 100 -3.23 -13.05 4.03
CA LYS A 100 -4.56 -12.76 3.47
C LYS A 100 -4.94 -13.78 2.41
N ARG A 101 -6.10 -14.44 2.61
CA ARG A 101 -6.64 -15.40 1.63
C ARG A 101 -7.13 -14.73 0.34
N ARG A 102 -7.66 -13.51 0.45
CA ARG A 102 -8.15 -12.71 -0.68
C ARG A 102 -7.56 -11.30 -0.58
N LEU A 103 -6.85 -10.89 -1.61
CA LEU A 103 -6.33 -9.52 -1.71
C LEU A 103 -7.42 -8.63 -2.30
N LYS A 104 -7.94 -7.70 -1.50
CA LYS A 104 -8.79 -6.61 -1.99
C LYS A 104 -7.88 -5.43 -2.34
N SER A 105 -7.73 -5.15 -3.64
CA SER A 105 -7.08 -3.91 -4.07
C SER A 105 -7.94 -2.73 -3.63
N LYS A 106 -7.33 -1.77 -2.92
CA LYS A 106 -8.01 -0.53 -2.52
C LYS A 106 -8.02 0.51 -3.64
N ASN A 107 -7.13 0.35 -4.63
CA ASN A 107 -7.03 1.24 -5.77
C ASN A 107 -7.57 0.51 -7.01
N PRO A 108 -8.36 1.19 -7.87
CA PRO A 108 -8.83 0.61 -9.12
C PRO A 108 -7.70 0.38 -10.13
N ILE A 109 -6.62 1.15 -10.01
CA ILE A 109 -5.45 1.06 -10.88
C ILE A 109 -4.19 0.95 -10.01
N HIS A 110 -3.37 -0.06 -10.28
CA HIS A 110 -2.06 -0.25 -9.67
C HIS A 110 -1.00 0.18 -10.69
N LEU A 111 -0.33 1.30 -10.43
CA LEU A 111 0.68 1.88 -11.32
C LEU A 111 1.95 2.06 -10.50
N SER A 112 2.93 1.20 -10.76
CA SER A 112 4.28 1.33 -10.23
C SER A 112 5.24 1.36 -11.41
N ILE A 113 6.15 2.31 -11.39
CA ILE A 113 7.30 2.34 -12.29
C ILE A 113 8.48 1.94 -11.42
N ALA A 114 9.27 0.94 -11.85
CA ALA A 114 10.57 0.73 -11.24
C ALA A 114 11.44 1.94 -11.60
N ILE A 115 11.81 2.72 -10.60
CA ILE A 115 12.78 3.82 -10.73
C ILE A 115 14.17 3.23 -10.59
#